data_AF-A0A1H3MCF3-F1
#
_entry.id   AF-A0A1H3MCF3-F1
#
_cell.length_a   1.000
_cell.length_b   1.000
_cell.length_c   1.000
_cell.angle_alpha   90.00
_cell.angle_beta   90.00
_cell.angle_gamma   90.00
#
_symmetry.space_group_name_H-M   'P 1'
#
loop_
_entity.id
_entity.type
_entity.pdbx_description
1 polymer ?
#
loop_
_entity_poly.entity_id
_entity_poly.type
_entity_poly.pdbx_seq_one_letter_code
_entity_poly.pdbx_strand_id
1 'polypeptide(L)'
;MSLLQTVVPGTPELIILLLIAVIPFAVAVVVSGLIYRDAKKRNSGHALAWAVGGFFGGIVVWILYLVVRDEVGPGGAGRGGGRSRV
;
A
#
# COMPACT_ATOMS: atom_id res chain seq x y z
N MET A 1 -25.16 -3.60 28.82
CA MET A 1 -24.06 -3.39 27.85
C MET A 1 -23.53 -4.76 27.47
N SER A 2 -23.73 -5.18 26.22
CA SER A 2 -23.45 -6.56 25.78
C SER A 2 -21.95 -6.76 25.55
N LEU A 3 -21.37 -7.78 26.17
CA LEU A 3 -19.94 -8.19 26.07
C LEU A 3 -19.57 -8.82 24.71
N LEU A 4 -20.46 -8.79 23.73
CA LEU A 4 -20.34 -9.52 22.46
C LEU A 4 -19.51 -8.82 21.36
N GLN A 5 -18.77 -7.76 21.65
CA GLN A 5 -17.96 -7.06 20.63
C GLN A 5 -16.51 -6.76 21.02
N THR A 6 -16.02 -7.24 22.16
CA THR A 6 -14.59 -7.18 22.47
C THR A 6 -13.84 -8.26 21.69
N VAL A 7 -13.72 -8.08 20.37
CA VAL A 7 -12.73 -8.76 19.54
C VAL A 7 -11.38 -8.11 19.87
N VAL A 8 -10.83 -8.45 21.04
CA VAL A 8 -9.45 -8.08 21.38
C VAL A 8 -8.58 -8.99 20.51
N PRO A 9 -7.77 -8.42 19.59
CA PRO A 9 -6.85 -9.22 18.79
C PRO A 9 -5.96 -10.04 19.72
N GLY A 10 -5.88 -11.35 19.48
CA GLY A 10 -4.94 -12.19 20.18
C GLY A 10 -3.51 -11.92 19.74
N THR A 11 -2.57 -12.56 20.44
CA THR A 11 -1.15 -12.50 20.11
C THR A 11 -0.84 -12.91 18.65
N PRO A 12 -1.46 -13.98 18.09
CA PRO A 12 -1.21 -14.36 16.70
C PRO A 12 -1.65 -13.29 15.68
N GLU A 13 -2.80 -12.66 15.87
CA GLU A 13 -3.34 -11.63 14.98
C GLU A 13 -2.43 -10.39 14.97
N LEU A 14 -1.91 -9.99 16.12
CA LEU A 14 -0.94 -8.90 16.23
C LEU A 14 0.37 -9.23 15.51
N ILE A 15 0.86 -10.47 15.59
CA ILE A 15 2.04 -10.90 14.86
C ILE A 15 1.78 -10.85 13.36
N ILE A 16 0.63 -11.31 12.89
CA ILE A 16 0.27 -11.27 11.47
C ILE A 16 0.21 -9.81 10.97
N LEU A 17 -0.47 -8.93 11.71
CA LEU A 17 -0.53 -7.50 11.38
C LEU A 17 0.86 -6.85 11.36
N LEU A 18 1.71 -7.20 12.33
CA LEU A 18 3.09 -6.75 12.37
C LEU A 18 3.86 -7.21 11.13
N LEU A 19 3.74 -8.48 10.73
CA LEU A 19 4.41 -9.01 9.54
C LEU A 19 3.92 -8.31 8.26
N ILE A 20 2.60 -8.10 8.14
CA ILE A 20 1.99 -7.38 7.01
C ILE A 20 2.49 -5.95 6.93
N ALA A 21 2.81 -5.29 8.06
CA ALA A 21 3.38 -3.95 8.05
C ALA A 21 4.90 -3.94 7.81
N VAL A 22 5.63 -4.80 8.52
CA VAL A 22 7.10 -4.80 8.56
C VAL A 22 7.71 -5.31 7.27
N ILE A 23 7.16 -6.37 6.66
CA ILE A 23 7.71 -6.95 5.43
C ILE A 23 7.72 -5.93 4.27
N PRO A 24 6.58 -5.30 3.88
CA PRO A 24 6.60 -4.34 2.79
C PRO A 24 7.42 -3.09 3.13
N PHE A 25 7.44 -2.66 4.39
CA PHE A 25 8.31 -1.57 4.83
C PHE A 25 9.80 -1.93 4.64
N ALA A 26 10.22 -3.12 5.07
CA ALA A 26 11.58 -3.61 4.88
C ALA A 26 11.95 -3.69 3.39
N VAL A 27 11.04 -4.18 2.55
CA VAL A 27 11.22 -4.21 1.09
C VAL A 27 11.42 -2.80 0.54
N ALA A 28 10.57 -1.83 0.93
CA ALA A 28 10.69 -0.44 0.48
C ALA A 28 12.05 0.18 0.87
N VAL A 29 12.52 -0.08 2.10
CA VAL A 29 13.83 0.37 2.58
C VAL A 29 14.97 -0.26 1.77
N VAL A 30 14.92 -1.58 1.53
CA VAL A 30 15.94 -2.29 0.75
C VAL A 30 16.00 -1.75 -0.67
N VAL A 31 14.85 -1.63 -1.36
CA VAL A 31 14.77 -1.10 -2.72
C VAL A 31 15.29 0.33 -2.78
N SER A 32 14.91 1.19 -1.84
CA SER A 32 15.42 2.56 -1.75
C SER A 32 16.95 2.60 -1.59
N GLY A 33 17.50 1.72 -0.74
CA GLY A 33 18.94 1.56 -0.57
C GLY A 33 19.67 1.08 -1.83
N LEU A 34 19.05 0.17 -2.60
CA LEU A 34 19.59 -0.27 -3.89
C LEU A 34 19.59 0.86 -4.92
N ILE A 35 18.51 1.64 -5.00
CA ILE A 35 18.42 2.82 -5.88
C ILE A 35 19.49 3.84 -5.52
N TYR A 36 19.67 4.15 -4.22
CA TYR A 36 20.72 5.06 -3.77
C TYR A 36 22.11 4.57 -4.19
N ARG A 37 22.40 3.28 -3.96
CA ARG A 37 23.70 2.68 -4.30
C ARG A 37 23.95 2.70 -5.80
N ASP A 38 22.95 2.37 -6.62
CA ASP A 38 23.06 2.44 -8.08
C ASP A 38 23.28 3.89 -8.56
N ALA A 39 22.49 4.84 -8.06
CA ALA A 39 22.62 6.26 -8.42
C ALA A 39 24.00 6.83 -8.02
N LYS A 40 24.54 6.42 -6.86
CA LYS A 40 25.88 6.82 -6.42
C LYS A 40 26.98 6.19 -7.28
N LYS A 41 26.84 4.93 -7.68
CA LYS A 41 27.76 4.27 -8.64
C LYS A 41 27.78 4.98 -10.00
N ARG A 42 26.67 5.60 -10.39
CA ARG A 42 26.53 6.40 -11.63
C ARG A 42 26.91 7.87 -11.46
N ASN A 43 27.50 8.25 -10.32
CA ASN A 43 27.89 9.63 -10.01
C ASN A 43 26.75 10.66 -10.11
N SER A 44 25.52 10.26 -9.78
CA SER A 44 24.35 11.14 -9.80
C SER A 44 24.36 12.12 -8.63
N GLY A 45 24.27 13.42 -8.92
CA GLY A 45 24.09 14.47 -7.91
C GLY A 45 22.74 14.41 -7.18
N HIS A 46 21.80 13.59 -7.64
CA HIS A 46 20.44 13.48 -7.11
C HIS A 46 20.17 12.11 -6.46
N ALA A 47 21.22 11.37 -6.08
CA ALA A 47 21.08 10.01 -5.54
C ALA A 47 20.08 9.91 -4.36
N LEU A 48 20.06 10.92 -3.48
CA LEU A 48 19.12 10.97 -2.36
C LEU A 48 17.67 11.17 -2.85
N ALA A 49 17.44 12.06 -3.82
CA ALA A 49 16.12 12.31 -4.38
C ALA A 49 15.55 11.04 -5.03
N TRP A 50 16.38 10.27 -5.75
CA TRP A 50 15.97 8.99 -6.31
C TRP A 50 15.60 7.95 -5.26
N ALA A 51 16.38 7.86 -4.18
CA ALA A 51 16.10 6.92 -3.08
C ALA A 51 14.80 7.27 -2.35
N VAL A 52 14.61 8.55 -2.05
CA VAL A 52 13.39 9.09 -1.42
C VAL A 52 12.19 8.88 -2.35
N GLY A 53 12.34 9.19 -3.64
CA GLY A 53 11.31 8.95 -4.65
C GLY A 53 10.93 7.48 -4.76
N GLY A 54 11.91 6.56 -4.74
CA GLY A 54 11.65 5.13 -4.75
C GLY A 54 10.89 4.64 -3.50
N PHE A 55 11.22 5.17 -2.32
CA PHE A 55 10.55 4.82 -1.07
C PHE A 55 9.10 5.32 -1.05
N PHE A 56 8.89 6.62 -1.27
CA PHE A 56 7.55 7.23 -1.23
C PHE A 56 6.70 6.86 -2.45
N GLY A 57 7.31 6.52 -3.60
CA GLY A 57 6.58 6.03 -4.77
C GLY A 57 5.75 4.78 -4.47
N GLY A 58 6.29 3.86 -3.66
CA GLY A 58 5.53 2.70 -3.19
C GLY A 58 4.31 3.09 -2.34
N ILE A 59 4.47 4.07 -1.44
CA ILE A 59 3.38 4.60 -0.60
C ILE A 59 2.29 5.24 -1.47
N VAL A 60 2.69 6.05 -2.46
CA VAL A 60 1.75 6.70 -3.39
C VAL A 60 0.92 5.65 -4.14
N VAL A 61 1.55 4.62 -4.70
CA VAL A 61 0.84 3.53 -5.39
C VAL A 61 -0.15 2.83 -4.44
N TRP A 62 0.27 2.59 -3.19
CA TRP A 62 -0.60 1.97 -2.18
C TRP A 62 -1.83 2.81 -1.86
N ILE A 63 -1.65 4.13 -1.65
CA ILE A 63 -2.75 5.07 -1.42
C ILE A 63 -3.69 5.09 -2.61
N LEU A 64 -3.15 5.22 -3.83
CA LEU A 64 -3.97 5.22 -5.06
C LEU A 64 -4.77 3.94 -5.20
N TYR A 65 -4.16 2.78 -4.95
CA TYR A 65 -4.88 1.51 -4.93
C TYR A 65 -6.03 1.56 -3.93
N LEU A 66 -5.80 1.97 -2.67
CA LEU A 66 -6.87 2.01 -1.66
C LEU A 66 -8.01 2.96 -2.03
N VAL A 67 -7.71 4.11 -2.64
CA VAL A 67 -8.70 5.09 -3.08
C VAL A 67 -9.55 4.54 -4.24
N VAL A 68 -8.92 3.90 -5.22
CA VAL A 68 -9.59 3.37 -6.43
C VAL A 68 -10.11 1.94 -6.21
N ARG A 69 -9.72 1.26 -5.13
CA ARG A 69 -10.00 -0.16 -4.86
C ARG A 69 -11.47 -0.50 -4.99
N ASP A 70 -12.33 0.40 -4.53
CA ASP A 70 -13.77 0.17 -4.51
C ASP A 70 -14.40 0.25 -5.91
N GLU A 71 -13.73 0.90 -6.88
CA GLU A 71 -14.12 0.92 -8.29
C GLU A 71 -13.77 -0.39 -9.03
N VAL A 72 -12.74 -1.10 -8.56
CA VAL A 72 -12.24 -2.36 -9.15
C VAL A 72 -12.83 -3.61 -8.48
N GLY A 73 -13.68 -3.46 -7.47
CA GLY A 73 -14.30 -4.56 -6.72
C GLY A 73 -15.57 -5.15 -7.38
N PRO A 74 -16.04 -6.33 -6.94
CA PRO A 74 -17.19 -7.04 -7.53
C PRO A 74 -18.53 -6.28 -7.56
N GLY A 75 -18.62 -5.13 -6.88
CA GLY A 75 -19.81 -4.27 -6.80
C GLY A 75 -19.98 -3.28 -7.96
N GLY A 76 -18.98 -3.11 -8.85
CA GLY A 76 -19.05 -2.17 -9.99
C GLY A 76 -20.02 -2.58 -11.11
N ALA A 77 -20.46 -3.84 -11.14
CA ALA A 77 -21.36 -4.37 -12.16
C ALA A 77 -22.87 -4.11 -11.92
N GLY A 78 -23.24 -3.37 -10.86
CA GLY A 78 -24.65 -3.24 -10.43
C GLY A 78 -25.36 -1.91 -10.74
N ARG A 79 -24.66 -0.86 -11.20
CA ARG A 79 -25.21 0.51 -11.20
C ARG A 79 -25.26 1.22 -12.57
N GLY A 80 -25.26 0.45 -13.66
CA GLY A 80 -25.36 0.97 -15.04
C GLY A 80 -26.65 0.65 -15.79
N GLY A 81 -27.64 0.01 -15.15
CA GLY A 81 -28.87 -0.47 -15.79
C GLY A 81 -30.06 0.49 -15.76
N GLY A 82 -29.83 1.81 -15.65
CA GLY A 82 -30.88 2.82 -15.71
C GLY A 82 -31.11 3.30 -17.14
N ARG A 83 -31.81 2.52 -17.98
CA ARG A 83 -32.30 3.03 -19.27
C ARG A 83 -33.81 2.82 -19.37
N SER A 84 -34.49 3.92 -19.07
CA SER A 84 -35.78 4.37 -19.61
C SER A 84 -36.30 3.50 -20.76
N ARG A 85 -37.49 2.92 -20.58
CA ARG A 85 -38.38 2.61 -21.69
C ARG A 85 -39.70 3.31 -21.44
N VAL A 86 -39.89 4.33 -22.27
CA VAL A 86 -41.16 4.93 -22.69
C VAL A 86 -42.02 3.85 -23.35
#